data_AF-A0A4Q7ZJI0-F1
#
_entry.id   AF-A0A4Q7ZJI0-F1
#
_cell.length_a   1.000
_cell.length_b   1.000
_cell.length_c   1.000
_cell.angle_alpha   90.00
_cell.angle_beta   90.00
_cell.angle_gamma   90.00
#
_symmetry.space_group_name_H-M   'P 1'
#
loop_
_entity.id
_entity.type
_entity.pdbx_description
1 polymer ?
#
loop_
_entity_poly.entity_id
_entity_poly.type
_entity_poly.pdbx_seq_one_letter_code
_entity_poly.pdbx_strand_id
1 'polypeptide(L)' 'MTVPVVVERDEGGVWCAHAQLLPGVGAHGEGATEEEALDDLREALIGLIEEFGVPRELSITVAA' A
#
# COMPACT_ATOMS: atom_id res chain seq x y z
N MET A 1 11.56 0.83 6.85
CA MET A 1 11.07 1.09 5.48
C MET A 1 9.68 1.68 5.61
N THR A 2 9.43 2.80 4.95
CA THR A 2 8.11 3.45 4.91
C THR A 2 7.62 3.43 3.47
N VAL A 3 6.45 2.87 3.23
CA VAL A 3 5.81 2.84 1.92
C VAL A 3 4.69 3.89 1.94
N PRO A 4 4.67 4.88 1.04
CA PRO A 4 3.55 5.81 0.93
C PRO A 4 2.28 5.07 0.59
N VAL A 5 1.22 5.37 1.33
CA VAL A 5 -0.12 4.81 1.12
C VAL A 5 -1.04 5.95 0.77
N VAL A 6 -1.93 5.70 -0.18
CA VAL A 6 -3.10 6.53 -0.43
C VAL A 6 -4.31 5.73 0.00
N VAL A 7 -5.21 6.40 0.70
CA VAL A 7 -6.47 5.82 1.18
C VAL A 7 -7.60 6.68 0.64
N GLU A 8 -8.58 6.04 0.04
CA GLU A 8 -9.77 6.68 -0.49
C GLU A 8 -11.02 5.88 -0.15
N ARG A 9 -12.17 6.55 -0.23
CA ARG A 9 -13.47 5.92 -0.08
C ARG A 9 -14.19 5.99 -1.42
N ASP A 10 -14.59 4.84 -1.94
CA ASP A 10 -15.22 4.74 -3.25
C ASP A 10 -16.70 5.15 -3.24
N GLU A 11 -17.33 5.13 -4.42
CA GLU A 11 -18.76 5.45 -4.59
C GLU A 11 -19.69 4.46 -3.87
N GLY A 12 -19.23 3.23 -3.61
CA GLY A 12 -19.93 2.21 -2.84
C GLY A 12 -19.80 2.38 -1.33
N GLY A 13 -18.95 3.32 -0.88
CA GLY A 13 -18.66 3.55 0.52
C GLY A 13 -17.63 2.58 1.11
N VAL A 14 -16.98 1.76 0.28
CA VAL A 14 -15.88 0.87 0.62
C VAL A 14 -14.59 1.69 0.74
N TRP A 15 -13.74 1.33 1.70
CA TRP A 15 -12.42 1.91 1.85
C TRP A 15 -11.43 1.14 0.98
N CYS A 16 -10.63 1.88 0.21
CA CYS A 16 -9.62 1.35 -0.68
C CYS A 16 -8.26 1.97 -0.30
N ALA A 17 -7.31 1.13 0.08
CA ALA A 17 -5.94 1.53 0.35
C ALA A 17 -5.02 1.00 -0.75
N HIS A 18 -4.10 1.83 -1.23
CA HIS A 18 -3.19 1.45 -2.31
C HIS A 18 -1.77 1.96 -2.07
N ALA A 19 -0.80 1.15 -2.49
CA ALA A 19 0.62 1.47 -2.34
C ALA A 19 1.45 0.91 -3.50
N GLN A 20 2.49 1.64 -3.89
CA GLN A 20 3.49 1.18 -4.84
C GLN A 20 4.72 0.67 -4.07
N LEU A 21 5.08 -0.61 -4.23
CA LEU A 21 6.24 -1.21 -3.58
C LEU A 21 7.53 -1.08 -4.42
N LEU A 22 7.44 -1.41 -5.71
CA LEU A 22 8.51 -1.26 -6.72
C LEU A 22 7.91 -0.65 -7.98
N PRO A 23 8.70 -0.10 -8.93
CA PRO A 23 8.18 0.33 -10.22
C PRO A 23 7.38 -0.78 -10.92
N GLY A 24 6.08 -0.56 -11.10
CA GLY A 24 5.16 -1.53 -11.72
C GLY A 24 4.62 -2.63 -10.78
N VAL A 25 5.02 -2.66 -9.51
CA VAL A 25 4.53 -3.58 -8.48
C VAL A 25 3.75 -2.81 -7.41
N GLY A 26 2.41 -2.90 -7.46
CA GLY A 26 1.50 -2.25 -6.52
C GLY A 26 0.73 -3.26 -5.67
N ALA A 27 0.34 -2.83 -4.47
CA ALA A 27 -0.55 -3.54 -3.57
C ALA A 27 -1.85 -2.74 -3.40
N HIS A 28 -2.94 -3.46 -3.21
CA HIS A 28 -4.25 -2.91 -2.90
C HIS A 28 -4.79 -3.64 -1.68
N GLY A 29 -5.53 -2.91 -0.85
CA GLY A 29 -6.35 -3.46 0.20
C GLY A 29 -7.73 -2.80 0.22
N GLU A 30 -8.73 -3.54 0.67
CA GLU A 30 -10.11 -3.07 0.78
C GLU A 30 -10.75 -3.43 2.12
N GLY A 31 -11.72 -2.62 2.56
CA GLY A 31 -12.36 -2.82 3.84
C GLY A 31 -13.64 -2.02 4.03
N ALA A 32 -14.47 -2.42 4.99
CA ALA A 32 -15.63 -1.64 5.41
C ALA A 32 -15.23 -0.43 6.27
N THR A 33 -14.03 -0.46 6.85
CA THR A 33 -13.40 0.66 7.56
C THR A 33 -12.05 1.01 6.94
N GLU A 34 -11.56 2.22 7.26
CA GLU A 34 -10.22 2.66 6.88
C GLU A 34 -9.13 1.72 7.44
N GLU A 35 -9.28 1.27 8.69
CA GLU A 35 -8.36 0.32 9.31
C GLU A 35 -8.37 -1.05 8.62
N GLU A 36 -9.54 -1.58 8.25
CA GLU A 36 -9.63 -2.86 7.54
C GLU A 36 -8.94 -2.80 6.18
N ALA A 37 -9.11 -1.69 5.43
CA ALA A 37 -8.42 -1.52 4.15
C ALA A 37 -6.89 -1.42 4.32
N LEU A 38 -6.42 -0.80 5.40
CA LEU A 38 -4.99 -0.69 5.72
C LEU A 38 -4.39 -2.03 6.16
N ASP A 39 -5.13 -2.84 6.92
CA ASP A 39 -4.69 -4.17 7.33
C ASP A 39 -4.63 -5.13 6.14
N ASP A 40 -5.63 -5.10 5.26
CA ASP A 40 -5.62 -5.88 4.00
C ASP A 40 -4.45 -5.46 3.09
N LEU A 41 -4.22 -4.15 2.94
CA LEU A 41 -3.07 -3.63 2.19
C LEU A 41 -1.73 -4.11 2.79
N ARG A 42 -1.64 -4.20 4.12
CA ARG A 42 -0.44 -4.68 4.79
C ARG A 42 -0.18 -6.15 4.48
N GLU A 43 -1.21 -6.98 4.48
CA GLU A 43 -1.09 -8.40 4.10
C GLU A 43 -0.63 -8.53 2.64
N ALA A 44 -1.23 -7.77 1.73
CA ALA A 44 -0.83 -7.74 0.32
C ALA A 44 0.64 -7.32 0.14
N LEU A 45 1.09 -6.29 0.87
CA LEU A 45 2.49 -5.84 0.85
C LEU A 45 3.45 -6.89 1.38
N ILE A 46 3.10 -7.63 2.43
CA ILE A 46 3.92 -8.72 2.96
C ILE A 46 4.10 -9.79 1.88
N GLY A 47 3.03 -10.21 1.21
CA GLY A 47 3.12 -11.20 0.14
C GLY A 47 4.02 -10.75 -1.02
N LEU A 48 3.94 -9.48 -1.42
CA LEU A 48 4.83 -8.95 -2.47
C LEU A 48 6.29 -8.87 -2.03
N ILE A 49 6.55 -8.55 -0.76
CA ILE A 49 7.90 -8.51 -0.20
C ILE A 49 8.49 -9.93 -0.13
N GLU A 50 7.68 -10.94 0.20
CA GLU A 50 8.12 -12.33 0.20
C GLU A 50 8.48 -12.83 -1.20
N GLU A 51 7.70 -12.44 -2.21
CA GLU A 51 7.92 -12.85 -3.61
C GLU A 51 9.08 -12.09 -4.28
N PHE A 52 9.08 -10.76 -4.19
CA PHE A 52 10.01 -9.90 -4.93
C PHE A 52 11.19 -9.41 -4.09
N GLY A 53 11.16 -9.64 -2.78
CA GLY A 53 12.13 -9.13 -1.82
C GLY A 53 11.84 -7.69 -1.38
N VAL A 54 12.58 -7.26 -0.35
CA VAL A 54 12.53 -5.87 0.12
C VAL A 54 13.17 -4.95 -0.92
N PRO A 55 12.52 -3.84 -1.31
CA PRO A 55 13.12 -2.83 -2.16
C PRO A 55 14.48 -2.37 -1.60
N ARG A 56 15.54 -2.46 -2.42
CA ARG A 56 16.88 -1.97 -2.07
C ARG A 56 17.06 -0.48 -2.37
N GLU A 57 16.06 0.14 -3.00
CA GLU A 57 16.04 1.55 -3.35
C GLU A 57 15.60 2.40 -2.15
N LEU A 58 16.40 3.42 -1.82
CA LEU A 58 16.08 4.40 -0.79
C LEU A 58 15.24 5.52 -1.42
N SER A 59 13.94 5.53 -1.15
CA SER A 59 13.08 6.68 -1.49
C SER A 59 13.33 7.81 -0.49
N ILE A 60 13.89 8.93 -0.95
CA ILE A 60 14.07 10.15 -0.16
C ILE A 60 12.98 11.14 -0.54
N THR A 61 12.10 11.46 0.42
CA THR A 61 11.12 12.55 0.26
C THR A 61 11.78 13.86 0.68
N VAL A 62 11.89 14.82 -0.25
CA VAL A 62 12.35 16.18 0.04
C VAL A 62 11.13 17.09 0.07
N ALA A 63 10.78 17.61 1.25
CA ALA A 63 9.80 18.69 1.36
C ALA A 63 10.47 20.01 0.95
N ALA A 64 9.82 20.77 0.07
CA ALA A 64 10.26 22.10 -0.36
C ALA A 64 10.05 23.16 0.74
#